data_AF-A0A8T4D3D8-F1
#
_entry.id   AF-A0A8T4D3D8-F1
#
_cell.length_a   1.000
_cell.length_b   1.000
_cell.length_c   1.000
_cell.angle_alpha   90.00
_cell.angle_beta   90.00
_cell.angle_gamma   90.00
#
_symmetry.space_group_name_H-M   'P 1'
#
loop_
_entity.id
_entity.type
_entity.pdbx_description
1 polymer ?
#
loop_
_entity_poly.entity_id
_entity_poly.type
_entity_poly.pdbx_seq_one_letter_code
_entity_poly.pdbx_strand_id
1 'polypeptide(L)' 'NAETIRLVTPKGSKPVTELKAGDEVLTHITESAGRHFGVAVPDETVIER' A
#
# COMPACT_ATOMS: atom_id res chain seq x y z
N ASN A 1 -5.28 -13.92 -4.11
CA ASN A 1 -6.61 -13.38 -3.78
C ASN A 1 -6.45 -11.94 -3.32
N ALA A 2 -6.79 -10.98 -4.18
CA ALA A 2 -6.63 -9.55 -3.85
C ALA A 2 -7.59 -9.11 -2.74
N GLU A 3 -8.74 -9.78 -2.61
CA GLU A 3 -9.75 -9.53 -1.58
C GLU A 3 -9.25 -9.76 -0.15
N THR A 4 -8.17 -10.53 0.03
CA THR A 4 -7.53 -10.74 1.34
C THR A 4 -6.51 -9.68 1.69
N ILE A 5 -6.11 -8.84 0.73
CA ILE A 5 -5.22 -7.70 0.95
C ILE A 5 -6.11 -6.51 1.34
N ARG A 6 -5.92 -5.98 2.54
CA ARG A 6 -6.77 -4.90 3.08
C ARG A 6 -5.92 -3.71 3.51
N LEU A 7 -6.46 -2.51 3.30
CA LEU A 7 -5.87 -1.26 3.77
C LEU A 7 -6.70 -0.68 4.92
N VAL A 8 -6.03 0.11 5.76
CA VAL A 8 -6.67 0.86 6.84
C VAL A 8 -7.12 2.21 6.29
N THR A 9 -8.39 2.52 6.50
CA THR A 9 -9.04 3.80 6.18
C THR A 9 -9.47 4.48 7.48
N PRO A 10 -9.83 5.77 7.47
CA PRO A 10 -10.41 6.45 8.64
C PRO A 10 -11.67 5.77 9.21
N LYS A 11 -12.38 4.95 8.40
CA LYS A 11 -13.61 4.25 8.79
C LYS A 11 -13.41 2.79 9.19
N GLY A 12 -12.16 2.29 9.16
CA GLY A 12 -11.84 0.88 9.40
C GLY A 12 -11.10 0.23 8.22
N SER A 13 -11.18 -1.09 8.09
CA SER A 13 -10.44 -1.85 7.07
C SER A 13 -11.26 -2.15 5.83
N LYS A 14 -10.69 -1.91 4.64
CA LYS A 14 -11.32 -2.15 3.33
C LYS A 14 -10.41 -3.01 2.45
N PRO A 15 -10.93 -4.02 1.71
CA PRO A 15 -10.13 -4.80 0.77
C PRO A 15 -9.72 -3.96 -0.44
N VAL A 16 -8.55 -4.24 -1.03
CA VAL A 16 -8.03 -3.44 -2.17
C VAL A 16 -8.94 -3.47 -3.39
N THR A 17 -9.74 -4.53 -3.56
CA THR A 17 -10.73 -4.68 -4.63
C THR A 17 -11.92 -3.71 -4.52
N GLU A 18 -12.13 -3.08 -3.36
CA GLU A 18 -13.23 -2.13 -3.12
C GLU A 18 -12.78 -0.67 -3.04
N LEU A 19 -11.48 -0.41 -3.24
CA LEU A 19 -10.94 0.94 -3.25
C LEU A 19 -11.42 1.71 -4.48
N LYS A 20 -11.72 2.99 -4.29
CA LYS A 20 -12.13 3.92 -5.34
C LYS A 20 -11.26 5.17 -5.28
N ALA A 21 -11.17 5.88 -6.40
CA ALA A 21 -10.52 7.19 -6.42
C ALA A 21 -11.14 8.11 -5.37
N GLY A 22 -10.29 8.74 -4.56
CA GLY A 22 -10.70 9.57 -3.42
C GLY A 22 -10.84 8.84 -2.08
N ASP A 23 -10.66 7.52 -2.03
CA ASP A 23 -10.53 6.83 -0.74
C ASP A 23 -9.20 7.21 -0.06
N GLU A 24 -9.29 7.62 1.20
CA GLU A 24 -8.11 7.87 2.04
C GLU A 24 -7.66 6.59 2.75
N VAL A 25 -6.35 6.35 2.74
CA VAL A 25 -5.72 5.19 3.38
C VAL A 25 -4.54 5.62 4.23
N LEU A 26 -4.31 4.91 5.33
CA LEU A 26 -3.15 5.13 6.18
C LEU A 26 -1.91 4.50 5.55
N THR A 27 -0.90 5.32 5.32
CA THR A 27 0.40 4.89 4.75
C THR A 27 1.53 5.16 5.73
N HIS A 28 2.47 4.22 5.82
CA HIS A 28 3.77 4.47 6.42
C HIS A 28 4.82 4.49 5.30
N ILE A 29 5.39 5.65 5.03
CA ILE A 29 6.44 5.82 4.03
C ILE A 29 7.79 5.71 4.75
N THR A 30 8.61 4.73 4.34
CA THR A 30 10.00 4.59 4.79
C THR A 30 10.89 5.47 3.92
N GLU A 31 11.89 6.14 4.51
CA GLU A 31 12.68 7.18 3.84
C GLU A 31 13.56 6.70 2.68
N SER A 32 13.89 5.41 2.58
CA SER A 32 15.07 5.02 1.79
C SER A 32 15.00 3.71 0.97
N ALA A 33 13.97 2.88 1.09
CA ALA A 33 13.89 1.63 0.33
C ALA A 33 12.49 1.00 0.38
N GLY A 34 11.99 0.54 -0.77
CA GLY A 34 10.93 -0.45 -0.79
C GLY A 34 11.43 -1.80 -0.26
N ARG A 35 10.51 -2.75 -0.03
CA ARG A 35 10.85 -4.07 0.53
C ARG A 35 10.26 -5.20 -0.28
N HIS A 36 11.11 -6.13 -0.69
CA HIS A 36 10.70 -7.41 -1.26
C HIS A 36 10.95 -8.53 -0.25
N PHE A 37 9.89 -9.28 0.08
CA PHE A 37 9.93 -10.36 1.08
C PHE A 37 10.54 -9.93 2.43
N GLY A 38 10.30 -8.68 2.84
CA GLY A 38 10.81 -8.10 4.08
C GLY A 38 12.23 -7.53 4.00
N VAL A 39 12.97 -7.77 2.91
CA VAL A 39 14.33 -7.25 2.69
C VAL A 39 14.24 -5.89 2.01
N ALA A 40 14.99 -4.91 2.52
CA ALA A 40 15.08 -3.58 1.91
C ALA A 40 15.80 -3.65 0.55
N VAL A 41 15.21 -3.02 -0.46
CA VAL A 41 15.77 -2.89 -1.81
C VAL A 41 16.15 -1.41 -2.03
N PRO A 42 17.44 -1.06 -2.00
CA PRO A 42 17.91 0.33 -1.95
C PRO A 42 17.41 1.23 -3.09
N ASP A 43 17.28 0.69 -4.30
CA ASP A 43 16.95 1.45 -5.52
C ASP A 43 15.53 1.15 -6.04
N GLU A 44 14.62 0.69 -5.16
CA GLU A 44 13.25 0.39 -5.57
C GLU A 44 12.44 1.67 -5.82
N THR A 45 11.76 1.73 -6.97
CA THR A 45 10.91 2.86 -7.36
C THR A 45 9.54 2.37 -7.85
N VAL A 46 8.49 3.12 -7.53
CA VAL A 46 7.13 2.87 -8.02
C VAL A 46 6.75 4.00 -8.97
N ILE A 47 6.43 3.66 -10.22
CA ILE A 47 5.93 4.61 -11.23
C ILE A 47 4.45 4.30 -11.45
N GLU A 48 3.59 5.23 -11.04
CA GLU A 48 2.14 5.19 -11.33
C GLU A 48 1.87 6.00 -12.61
N ARG A 49 1.18 5.41 -13.59
CA ARG A 49 0.78 6.04 -14.87
C ARG A 49 -0.73 5.97 -15.03
#